data_AF-A0A0B7N0U4-F1
#
_entry.id   AF-A0A0B7N0U4-F1
#
_cell.length_a   1.000
_cell.length_b   1.000
_cell.length_c   1.000
_cell.angle_alpha   90.00
_cell.angle_beta   90.00
_cell.angle_gamma   90.00
#
_symmetry.space_group_name_H-M   'P 1'
#
loop_
_entity.id
_entity.type
_entity.pdbx_description
1 polymer ?
#
loop_
_entity_poly.entity_id
_entity_poly.type
_entity_poly.pdbx_seq_one_letter_code
_entity_poly.pdbx_strand_id
1 'polypeptide(L)'
;MAYWVTGFVANSLLLSKVYHLLRVVLGGPAIESWVVALKKVVLEYLVPFRPGVAWSTLRLPRKFGGVGLVDIADRSLALHLVYLQCLMRPQSSSDLVPAWLVYAFQVYTGHKSLLP
;
A
#
# COMPACT_ATOMS: atom_id res chain seq x y z
N MET A 1 19.59 9.87 16.66
CA MET A 1 19.04 8.61 17.21
C MET A 1 17.51 8.62 17.43
N ALA A 2 16.83 9.77 17.49
CA ALA A 2 15.37 9.83 17.76
C ALA A 2 14.48 9.45 16.55
N TYR A 3 14.93 9.67 15.32
CA TYR A 3 14.18 9.41 14.08
C TYR A 3 13.95 7.92 13.76
N TRP A 4 14.64 7.02 14.45
CA TRP A 4 14.55 5.58 14.21
C TRP A 4 13.28 4.97 14.79
N VAL A 5 12.96 5.35 16.03
CA VAL A 5 11.76 4.88 16.73
C VAL A 5 10.52 5.45 16.06
N THR A 6 10.56 6.73 15.69
CA THR A 6 9.46 7.39 14.96
C THR A 6 9.27 6.78 13.58
N GLY A 7 10.33 6.39 12.87
CA GLY A 7 10.25 5.65 11.61
C GLY A 7 9.54 4.30 11.71
N PHE A 8 9.83 3.53 12.77
CA PHE A 8 9.18 2.25 13.00
C PHE A 8 7.68 2.41 13.34
N VAL A 9 7.33 3.40 14.16
CA VAL A 9 5.95 3.73 14.50
C VAL A 9 5.19 4.20 13.25
N ALA A 10 5.79 5.08 12.45
CA ALA A 10 5.20 5.55 11.20
C ALA A 10 4.93 4.39 10.23
N ASN A 11 5.89 3.49 10.05
CA ASN A 11 5.69 2.28 9.23
C ASN A 11 4.55 1.41 9.79
N SER A 12 4.51 1.18 11.11
CA SER A 12 3.46 0.35 11.73
C SER A 12 2.06 0.95 11.52
N LEU A 13 1.93 2.28 11.66
CA LEU A 13 0.68 2.99 11.42
C LEU A 13 0.27 2.96 9.95
N LEU A 14 1.22 3.19 9.03
CA LEU A 14 0.99 3.06 7.59
C LEU A 14 0.53 1.64 7.23
N LEU A 15 1.22 0.62 7.74
CA LEU A 15 0.88 -0.78 7.52
C LEU A 15 -0.47 -1.16 8.11
N SER A 16 -0.83 -0.66 9.30
CA SER A 16 -2.09 -1.02 9.94
C SER A 16 -3.29 -0.31 9.28
N LYS A 17 -3.24 1.01 9.15
CA LYS A 17 -4.42 1.80 8.73
C LYS A 17 -4.52 1.94 7.22
N VAL A 18 -3.41 2.27 6.55
CA VAL A 18 -3.44 2.56 5.11
C VAL A 18 -3.65 1.28 4.30
N TYR A 19 -3.11 0.16 4.75
CA TYR A 19 -3.31 -1.13 4.09
C TYR A 19 -4.79 -1.56 4.03
N HIS A 20 -5.55 -1.36 5.11
CA HIS A 20 -6.99 -1.64 5.11
C HIS A 20 -7.76 -0.70 4.18
N LEU A 21 -7.39 0.58 4.15
CA LEU A 21 -8.05 1.56 3.27
C LEU A 21 -7.76 1.31 1.79
N LEU A 22 -6.52 0.96 1.45
CA LEU A 22 -6.11 0.61 0.08
C LEU A 22 -6.82 -0.65 -0.45
N ARG A 23 -7.29 -1.54 0.42
CA ARG A 23 -8.10 -2.69 0.02
C ARG A 23 -9.53 -2.34 -0.37
N VAL A 24 -10.07 -1.26 0.18
CA VAL A 24 -11.49 -0.89 0.03
C VAL A 24 -11.69 0.12 -1.09
N VAL A 25 -10.77 1.07 -1.25
CA VAL A 25 -10.92 2.15 -2.24
C VAL A 25 -9.76 2.07 -3.22
N LEU A 26 -10.08 1.86 -4.49
CA LEU A 26 -9.12 1.80 -5.58
C LEU A 26 -9.06 3.11 -6.35
N GLY A 27 -7.83 3.62 -6.52
CA GLY A 27 -7.40 4.43 -7.67
C GLY A 27 -8.30 5.59 -8.12
N GLY A 28 -8.76 6.43 -7.20
CA GLY A 28 -9.54 7.64 -7.52
C GLY A 28 -8.78 8.94 -7.19
N PRO A 29 -9.18 10.09 -7.79
CA PRO A 29 -8.55 11.40 -7.51
C PRO A 29 -8.56 11.79 -6.02
N ALA A 30 -9.58 11.34 -5.29
CA ALA A 30 -9.71 11.56 -3.84
C ALA A 30 -8.66 10.78 -3.03
N ILE A 31 -8.19 9.63 -3.52
CA ILE A 31 -7.15 8.86 -2.85
C ILE A 31 -5.80 9.53 -3.04
N GLU A 32 -5.51 10.04 -4.22
CA GLU A 32 -4.24 10.71 -4.50
C GLU A 32 -4.05 11.94 -3.60
N SER A 33 -5.09 12.78 -3.48
CA SER A 33 -5.08 13.94 -2.59
C SER A 33 -4.90 13.54 -1.12
N TRP A 34 -5.54 12.45 -0.69
CA TRP A 34 -5.39 11.90 0.65
C TRP A 34 -3.98 11.33 0.91
N VAL A 35 -3.39 10.65 -0.07
CA VAL A 35 -2.00 10.15 0.00
C VAL A 35 -1.03 11.31 0.15
N VAL A 36 -1.23 12.41 -0.59
CA VAL A 36 -0.41 13.63 -0.44
C VAL A 36 -0.54 14.22 0.97
N ALA A 37 -1.76 14.29 1.51
CA ALA A 37 -1.99 14.76 2.87
C ALA A 37 -1.30 13.87 3.93
N LEU A 38 -1.40 12.55 3.77
CA LEU A 38 -0.69 11.60 4.64
C LEU A 38 0.83 11.75 4.58
N LYS A 39 1.39 11.89 3.38
CA LYS A 39 2.84 12.11 3.20
C LYS A 39 3.29 13.36 3.96
N LYS A 40 2.48 14.43 3.92
CA LYS A 40 2.75 15.66 4.68
C LYS A 40 2.76 15.43 6.19
N VAL A 41 1.76 14.75 6.74
CA VAL A 41 1.68 14.44 8.18
C VAL A 41 2.85 13.56 8.64
N VAL A 42 3.20 12.54 7.85
CA VAL A 42 4.35 11.66 8.14
C VAL A 42 5.66 12.44 8.07
N LEU A 43 5.82 13.36 7.12
CA LEU A 43 6.98 14.25 7.03
C LEU A 43 7.11 15.15 8.27
N GLU A 44 6.02 15.79 8.69
CA GLU A 44 6.00 16.65 9.89
C GLU A 44 6.34 15.86 11.16
N TYR A 45 5.88 14.61 11.25
CA TYR A 45 6.19 13.72 12.38
C TYR A 45 7.66 13.25 12.39
N LEU A 46 8.22 12.90 11.23
CA LEU A 46 9.57 12.34 11.14
C LEU A 46 10.66 13.40 11.10
N VAL A 47 10.37 14.56 10.49
CA VAL A 47 11.34 15.63 10.24
C VAL A 47 10.75 16.96 10.75
N PRO A 48 10.80 17.20 12.08
CA PRO A 48 10.27 18.42 12.68
C PRO A 48 11.13 19.68 12.42
N PHE A 49 12.20 19.57 11.63
CA PHE A 49 13.16 20.63 11.34
C PHE A 49 13.22 20.98 9.85
N ARG A 50 13.76 22.16 9.53
CA ARG A 50 13.93 22.66 8.16
C ARG A 50 15.43 22.85 7.85
N PRO A 51 15.90 22.61 6.61
CA PRO A 51 15.13 22.10 5.46
C PRO A 51 14.71 20.64 5.65
N GLY A 52 13.50 20.32 5.22
CA GLY A 52 12.94 18.97 5.35
C GLY A 52 13.60 18.00 4.38
N VAL A 53 13.73 16.74 4.79
CA VAL A 53 14.29 15.66 3.94
C VAL A 53 13.26 15.27 2.87
N ALA A 54 13.72 15.06 1.64
CA ALA A 54 12.85 14.60 0.56
C ALA A 54 12.26 13.21 0.87
N TRP A 55 11.01 12.98 0.45
CA TRP A 55 10.33 11.69 0.63
C TRP A 55 11.10 10.52 -0.01
N SER A 56 11.73 10.75 -1.16
CA SER A 56 12.62 9.78 -1.83
C SER A 56 13.76 9.32 -0.92
N THR A 57 14.38 10.25 -0.20
CA THR A 57 15.47 9.95 0.74
C THR A 57 14.98 9.22 1.99
N LEU A 58 13.79 9.55 2.51
CA LEU A 58 13.21 8.85 3.67
C LEU A 58 12.85 7.38 3.37
N ARG A 59 12.48 7.09 2.11
CA ARG A 59 12.22 5.71 1.65
C ARG A 59 13.48 4.84 1.59
N LEU A 60 14.67 5.44 1.49
CA LEU A 60 15.90 4.68 1.34
C LEU A 60 16.16 3.77 2.56
N PRO A 61 16.81 2.61 2.35
CA PRO A 61 17.24 1.76 3.44
C PRO A 61 18.16 2.50 4.41
N ARG A 62 18.19 2.03 5.66
CA ARG A 62 19.02 2.59 6.73
C ARG A 62 20.50 2.68 6.38
N LYS A 63 21.00 1.74 5.57
CA LYS A 63 22.39 1.72 5.07
C LYS A 63 22.76 2.97 4.26
N PHE A 64 21.77 3.65 3.69
CA PHE A 64 21.93 4.87 2.89
C PHE A 64 21.46 6.14 3.64
N GLY A 65 21.29 6.06 4.96
CA GLY A 65 20.85 7.21 5.78
C GLY A 65 19.35 7.51 5.72
N GLY A 66 18.56 6.66 5.07
CA GLY A 66 17.09 6.77 5.06
C GLY A 66 16.43 6.06 6.25
N VAL A 67 15.12 6.21 6.36
CA VAL A 67 14.30 5.63 7.44
C VAL A 67 13.78 4.23 7.06
N GLY A 68 13.81 3.89 5.77
CA GLY A 68 13.20 2.68 5.24
C GLY A 68 11.68 2.77 5.26
N LEU A 69 11.13 3.95 4.96
CA LEU A 69 9.69 4.17 4.96
C LEU A 69 9.02 3.40 3.81
N VAL A 70 7.91 2.74 4.10
CA VAL A 70 7.12 2.03 3.08
C VAL A 70 6.40 3.02 2.19
N ASP A 71 6.51 2.87 0.87
CA ASP A 71 5.68 3.66 -0.06
C ASP A 71 4.27 3.10 -0.14
N ILE A 72 3.30 4.00 -0.05
CA ILE A 72 1.88 3.71 -0.13
C ILE A 72 1.51 3.27 -1.55
N ALA A 73 2.11 3.91 -2.56
CA ALA A 73 1.83 3.61 -3.97
C ALA A 73 2.37 2.24 -4.38
N ASP A 74 3.62 1.93 -4.04
CA ASP A 74 4.21 0.62 -4.34
C ASP A 74 3.44 -0.50 -3.62
N ARG A 75 3.00 -0.24 -2.38
CA ARG A 75 2.23 -1.20 -1.60
C ARG A 75 0.82 -1.42 -2.14
N SER A 76 0.16 -0.37 -2.65
CA SER A 76 -1.15 -0.53 -3.29
C SER A 76 -1.03 -1.35 -4.56
N LEU A 77 -0.02 -1.09 -5.38
CA LEU A 77 0.25 -1.86 -6.59
C LEU A 77 0.58 -3.32 -6.28
N ALA A 78 1.42 -3.58 -5.27
CA ALA A 78 1.72 -4.94 -4.82
C ALA A 78 0.45 -5.68 -4.35
N LEU A 79 -0.45 -5.00 -3.65
CA LEU A 79 -1.75 -5.55 -3.25
C LEU A 79 -2.60 -5.93 -4.47
N HIS A 80 -2.67 -5.07 -5.48
CA HIS A 80 -3.39 -5.38 -6.72
C HIS A 80 -2.82 -6.59 -7.43
N LEU A 81 -1.48 -6.68 -7.52
CA LEU A 81 -0.82 -7.84 -8.11
C LEU A 81 -1.13 -9.13 -7.34
N VAL A 82 -1.15 -9.09 -6.01
CA VAL A 82 -1.55 -10.26 -5.20
C VAL A 82 -3.00 -10.65 -5.48
N TYR A 83 -3.93 -9.69 -5.55
CA TYR A 83 -5.32 -9.99 -5.87
C TYR A 83 -5.49 -10.57 -7.28
N LEU A 84 -4.80 -10.02 -8.27
CA LEU A 84 -4.76 -10.55 -9.64
C LEU A 84 -4.18 -11.97 -9.66
N GLN A 85 -3.08 -12.21 -8.95
CA GLN A 85 -2.48 -13.54 -8.84
C GLN A 85 -3.43 -14.56 -8.21
N CYS A 86 -4.16 -14.17 -7.16
CA CYS A 86 -5.19 -15.03 -6.56
C CYS A 86 -6.34 -15.32 -7.54
N LEU A 87 -6.75 -14.35 -8.36
CA LEU A 87 -7.77 -14.56 -9.40
C LEU A 87 -7.30 -15.48 -10.53
N MET A 88 -5.99 -15.51 -10.81
CA MET A 88 -5.40 -16.37 -11.83
C MET A 88 -5.12 -17.80 -11.35
N ARG A 89 -5.21 -18.06 -10.04
CA ARG A 89 -4.94 -19.38 -9.46
C ARG A 89 -6.27 -20.13 -9.18
N PRO A 90 -6.30 -21.47 -9.27
CA PRO A 90 -7.42 -22.24 -8.75
C PRO A 90 -7.67 -21.92 -7.27
N GLN A 91 -8.94 -21.68 -6.93
CA GLN A 91 -9.38 -21.12 -5.66
C GLN A 91 -8.99 -22.01 -4.48
N SER A 92 -8.28 -21.44 -3.51
CA SER A 92 -7.94 -22.08 -2.25
C SER A 92 -8.84 -21.59 -1.12
N SER A 93 -9.13 -22.44 -0.13
CA SER A 93 -9.91 -22.05 1.05
C SER A 93 -9.24 -20.97 1.92
N SER A 94 -7.96 -20.68 1.66
CA SER A 94 -7.16 -19.66 2.34
C SER A 94 -6.99 -18.36 1.54
N ASP A 95 -7.65 -18.22 0.40
CA ASP A 95 -7.44 -17.07 -0.46
C ASP A 95 -7.99 -15.78 0.13
N LEU A 96 -7.23 -14.71 -0.09
CA LEU A 96 -7.60 -13.34 0.28
C LEU A 96 -8.77 -12.80 -0.57
N VAL A 97 -9.12 -13.50 -1.64
CA VAL A 97 -10.21 -13.15 -2.55
C VAL A 97 -11.47 -13.91 -2.15
N PRO A 98 -12.56 -13.21 -1.76
CA PRO A 98 -13.81 -13.87 -1.41
C PRO A 98 -14.48 -14.49 -2.65
N ALA A 99 -15.15 -15.63 -2.47
CA ALA A 99 -15.75 -16.40 -3.55
C ALA A 99 -16.77 -15.62 -4.40
N TRP A 100 -17.50 -14.68 -3.80
CA TRP A 100 -18.45 -13.85 -4.53
C TRP A 100 -17.76 -12.93 -5.56
N LEU A 101 -16.50 -12.51 -5.32
CA LEU A 101 -15.77 -11.64 -6.23
C LEU A 101 -15.35 -12.41 -7.48
N VAL A 102 -14.96 -13.68 -7.32
CA VAL A 102 -14.69 -14.61 -8.43
C VAL A 102 -15.97 -14.84 -9.24
N TYR A 103 -17.08 -15.09 -8.56
CA TYR A 103 -18.38 -15.26 -9.21
C TYR A 103 -18.81 -14.01 -9.99
N ALA A 104 -18.73 -12.83 -9.38
CA ALA A 104 -19.03 -11.57 -10.05
C ALA A 104 -18.13 -11.37 -11.28
N PHE A 105 -16.83 -11.63 -11.15
CA PHE A 105 -15.89 -11.56 -12.26
C PHE A 105 -16.29 -12.48 -13.41
N GLN A 106 -16.64 -13.75 -13.12
CA GLN A 106 -17.08 -14.72 -14.14
C GLN A 106 -18.38 -14.28 -14.83
N VAL A 107 -19.33 -13.72 -14.07
CA VAL A 107 -20.60 -13.22 -14.62
C VAL A 107 -20.40 -12.01 -15.53
N TYR A 108 -19.58 -11.05 -15.13
CA TYR A 108 -19.37 -9.81 -15.90
C TYR A 108 -18.46 -9.99 -17.11
N THR A 109 -17.48 -10.91 -17.05
CA THR A 109 -16.54 -11.14 -18.15
C THR A 109 -16.91 -12.32 -19.05
N GLY A 110 -17.80 -13.21 -18.60
CA GLY A 110 -18.15 -14.44 -19.33
C GLY A 110 -17.03 -15.49 -19.38
N HIS A 111 -15.87 -15.20 -18.79
CA HIS A 111 -14.72 -16.10 -18.77
C HIS A 111 -14.68 -16.92 -17.47
N LYS A 112 -14.50 -18.24 -17.59
CA LYS A 112 -14.34 -19.14 -16.43
C LYS A 112 -13.02 -18.94 -15.69
N SER A 113 -12.01 -18.41 -16.39
CA SER A 113 -10.63 -18.25 -15.96
C SER A 113 -10.00 -17.05 -16.70
N LEU A 114 -9.10 -16.31 -16.03
CA LEU A 114 -8.28 -15.26 -16.64
C LEU A 114 -7.13 -15.82 -17.49
N LEU A 115 -6.72 -17.06 -17.23
CA LEU A 115 -5.73 -17.77 -18.03
C LEU A 115 -6.44 -18.55 -19.15
N PRO A 116 -5.83 -18.63 -20.35
CA PRO A 116 -6.36 -19.41 -21.48
C PRO A 116 -6.46 -20.90 -21.18
#